data_AF-A0A351FXL5-F1
#
_entry.id   AF-A0A351FXL5-F1
#
_cell.length_a   1.000
_cell.length_b   1.000
_cell.length_c   1.000
_cell.angle_alpha   90.00
_cell.angle_beta   90.00
_cell.angle_gamma   90.00
#
_symmetry.space_group_name_H-M   'P 1'
#
loop_
_entity.id
_entity.type
_entity.pdbx_description
1 polymer ?
#
loop_
_entity_poly.entity_id
_entity_poly.type
_entity_poly.pdbx_seq_one_letter_code
_entity_poly.pdbx_strand_id
1 'polypeptide(L)' 'KTQGVRAKRYFYPGCHRMEPYNSAYPRQRERLPNTDTLCSRVICLPTGTAVSTPDVHRVCQTIAHAKPTSETSETHLE' A
#
# COMPACT_ATOMS: atom_id res chain seq x y z
N LYS A 1 16.76 -6.44 9.02
CA LYS A 1 17.30 -5.11 9.36
C LYS A 1 16.59 -4.08 8.49
N THR A 2 16.09 -2.97 9.05
CA THR A 2 15.44 -1.90 8.28
C THR A 2 16.50 -1.13 7.47
N GLN A 3 16.16 -0.70 6.25
CA GLN A 3 17.09 0.02 5.36
C GLN A 3 17.07 1.54 5.53
N GLY A 4 16.29 2.06 6.48
CA GLY A 4 16.20 3.50 6.79
C GLY A 4 15.27 4.30 5.86
N VAL A 5 14.50 3.64 5.00
CA VAL A 5 13.54 4.29 4.09
C VAL A 5 12.14 4.26 4.72
N ARG A 6 11.57 5.43 5.02
CA ARG A 6 10.18 5.56 5.52
C ARG A 6 9.25 5.83 4.33
N ALA A 7 8.40 4.86 4.02
CA ALA A 7 7.39 4.96 2.98
C ALA A 7 5.97 4.82 3.56
N LYS A 8 4.96 5.31 2.85
CA LYS A 8 3.55 5.24 3.29
C LYS A 8 2.72 4.52 2.24
N ARG A 9 1.75 3.72 2.68
CA ARG A 9 0.68 3.24 1.79
C ARG A 9 -0.31 4.38 1.62
N TYR A 10 -0.43 4.91 0.40
CA TYR A 10 -1.37 6.00 0.14
C TYR A 10 -2.12 5.77 -1.17
N PHE A 11 -3.43 5.56 -1.17
CA PHE A 11 -4.31 5.37 0.00
C PHE A 11 -4.44 3.87 0.34
N TYR A 12 -4.54 3.53 1.61
CA TYR A 12 -4.88 2.16 2.04
C TYR A 12 -5.61 2.14 3.41
N PRO A 13 -6.72 1.40 3.53
CA PRO A 13 -7.49 0.80 2.44
C PRO A 13 -8.21 1.90 1.62
N GLY A 14 -8.92 1.52 0.56
CA GLY A 14 -9.81 2.46 -0.12
C GLY A 14 -10.89 2.96 0.86
N CYS A 15 -11.33 4.23 0.72
CA CYS A 15 -12.27 4.84 1.68
C CYS A 15 -13.56 4.05 1.90
N HIS A 16 -14.03 3.30 0.89
CA HIS A 16 -15.21 2.44 0.97
C HIS A 16 -15.05 1.26 1.95
N ARG A 17 -13.82 0.91 2.35
CA ARG A 17 -13.49 -0.06 3.40
C ARG A 17 -13.15 0.60 4.74
N MET A 18 -13.28 1.93 4.86
CA MET A 18 -13.10 2.67 6.09
C MET A 18 -14.44 3.04 6.72
N GLU A 19 -14.51 3.13 8.04
CA GLU A 19 -15.70 3.65 8.71
C GLU A 19 -15.91 5.14 8.40
N PRO A 20 -17.16 5.62 8.32
CA PRO A 20 -18.42 4.88 8.49
C PRO A 20 -18.90 4.15 7.22
N TYR A 21 -18.24 4.34 6.08
CA TYR A 21 -18.70 3.82 4.79
C TYR A 21 -18.73 2.28 4.75
N ASN A 22 -17.76 1.68 5.43
CA ASN A 22 -17.63 0.24 5.56
C ASN A 22 -18.86 -0.39 6.22
N SER A 23 -19.38 0.17 7.30
CA SER A 23 -20.60 -0.33 7.98
C SER A 23 -21.90 0.13 7.33
N ALA A 24 -21.96 1.38 6.83
CA ALA A 24 -23.15 1.94 6.21
C ALA A 24 -23.50 1.28 4.87
N TYR A 25 -22.51 0.75 4.15
CA TYR A 25 -22.65 0.25 2.78
C TYR A 25 -21.97 -1.11 2.57
N PRO A 26 -22.40 -2.19 3.25
CA PRO A 26 -21.71 -3.48 3.23
C PRO A 26 -21.63 -4.10 1.83
N ARG A 27 -22.67 -3.91 1.00
CA ARG A 27 -22.70 -4.41 -0.39
C ARG A 27 -21.77 -3.65 -1.34
N GLN A 28 -21.28 -2.47 -0.95
CA GLN A 28 -20.39 -1.65 -1.76
C GLN A 28 -18.91 -2.04 -1.57
N ARG A 29 -18.59 -2.81 -0.52
CA ARG A 29 -17.23 -3.31 -0.24
C ARG A 29 -16.63 -4.09 -1.41
N GLU A 30 -17.46 -4.86 -2.12
CA GLU A 30 -17.03 -5.74 -3.21
C GLU A 30 -17.15 -5.09 -4.59
N ARG A 31 -17.72 -3.87 -4.67
CA ARG A 31 -18.06 -3.24 -5.96
C ARG A 31 -16.91 -2.48 -6.60
N LEU A 32 -15.78 -2.33 -5.91
CA LEU A 32 -14.65 -1.52 -6.37
C LEU A 32 -13.34 -2.34 -6.47
N PRO A 33 -13.32 -3.48 -7.21
CA PRO A 33 -12.17 -4.38 -7.26
C PRO A 33 -10.91 -3.72 -7.83
N ASN A 34 -11.06 -2.76 -8.74
CA ASN A 34 -9.94 -2.00 -9.29
C ASN A 34 -9.32 -1.08 -8.23
N THR A 35 -10.15 -0.44 -7.40
CA THR A 35 -9.67 0.39 -6.28
C THR A 35 -8.95 -0.46 -5.24
N ASP A 36 -9.50 -1.62 -4.90
CA ASP A 36 -8.86 -2.55 -3.96
C ASP A 36 -7.51 -3.05 -4.48
N THR A 37 -7.47 -3.45 -5.75
CA THR A 37 -6.23 -3.87 -6.41
C THR A 37 -5.19 -2.76 -6.39
N LEU A 38 -5.58 -1.52 -6.70
CA LEU A 38 -4.68 -0.37 -6.66
C LEU A 38 -4.16 -0.10 -5.24
N CYS A 39 -5.06 0.05 -4.27
CA CYS A 39 -4.73 0.30 -2.86
C CYS A 39 -3.81 -0.79 -2.26
N SER A 40 -3.96 -2.05 -2.70
CA SER A 40 -3.10 -3.15 -2.24
C SER A 40 -1.64 -3.04 -2.72
N ARG A 41 -1.39 -2.34 -3.84
CA ARG A 41 -0.08 -2.31 -4.52
C ARG A 41 0.66 -0.99 -4.41
N VAL A 42 -0.03 0.13 -4.18
CA VAL A 42 0.59 1.46 -4.18
C VAL A 42 1.37 1.75 -2.90
N ILE A 43 2.53 2.40 -3.08
CA ILE A 43 3.36 2.93 -2.01
C ILE A 43 3.92 4.30 -2.41
N CYS A 44 3.86 5.26 -1.50
CA CYS A 44 4.49 6.57 -1.66
C CYS A 44 5.92 6.53 -1.11
N LEU A 45 6.87 6.90 -1.97
CA LEU A 45 8.28 6.99 -1.65
C LEU A 45 8.65 8.42 -1.21
N PRO A 46 9.75 8.58 -0.43
CA PRO A 46 10.28 9.90 -0.09
C PRO A 46 10.56 10.73 -1.34
N THR A 47 10.16 12.01 -1.31
CA THR A 47 10.42 13.00 -2.36
C THR A 47 10.48 14.41 -1.75
N GLY A 48 10.69 15.43 -2.58
CA GLY A 48 10.79 16.84 -2.18
C GLY A 48 12.24 17.33 -2.07
N THR A 49 12.42 18.59 -1.67
CA THR A 49 13.73 19.27 -1.63
C THR A 49 14.72 18.67 -0.62
N ALA A 50 14.22 17.88 0.34
CA ALA A 50 15.05 17.19 1.32
C ALA A 50 15.62 15.85 0.81
N VAL A 51 15.22 15.38 -0.37
CA VAL A 51 15.67 14.10 -0.94
C VAL A 51 16.78 14.34 -1.95
N SER A 52 17.95 13.80 -1.68
CA SER A 52 19.13 13.90 -2.54
C SER A 52 19.19 12.75 -3.56
N THR A 53 20.00 12.88 -4.62
CA THR A 53 20.26 11.79 -5.58
C THR A 53 20.77 10.50 -4.91
N PRO A 54 21.70 10.54 -3.92
CA PRO A 54 22.07 9.36 -3.13
C PRO A 54 20.88 8.69 -2.42
N ASP A 55 19.93 9.47 -1.89
CA ASP A 55 18.74 8.91 -1.24
C ASP A 55 17.86 8.16 -2.24
N VAL A 56 17.70 8.70 -3.45
CA VAL A 56 16.97 8.04 -4.55
C VAL A 56 17.62 6.69 -4.90
N HIS A 57 18.94 6.65 -5.05
CA HIS A 57 19.65 5.40 -5.32
C HIS A 57 19.45 4.37 -4.21
N ARG A 58 19.50 4.79 -2.95
CA ARG A 58 19.25 3.91 -1.80
C ARG A 58 17.82 3.36 -1.80
N VAL A 59 16.83 4.18 -2.15
CA VAL A 59 15.43 3.75 -2.30
C VAL A 59 15.31 2.71 -3.41
N CYS A 60 15.85 2.98 -4.60
CA CYS A 60 15.82 2.03 -5.73
C CYS A 60 16.50 0.70 -5.38
N GLN A 61 17.67 0.75 -4.74
CA GLN A 61 18.36 -0.46 -4.28
C GLN A 61 17.52 -1.22 -3.26
N THR A 62 16.89 -0.52 -2.30
CA THR A 62 16.03 -1.16 -1.30
C THR A 62 14.86 -1.89 -1.97
N ILE A 63 14.23 -1.28 -2.97
CA ILE A 63 13.14 -1.88 -3.74
C ILE A 63 13.62 -3.09 -4.54
N ALA A 64 14.78 -2.99 -5.21
CA ALA A 64 15.34 -4.08 -6.01
C ALA A 64 15.69 -5.33 -5.17
N HIS A 65 16.05 -5.15 -3.90
CA HIS A 65 16.34 -6.26 -2.98
C HIS A 65 15.10 -6.74 -2.19
N ALA A 66 13.95 -6.07 -2.33
CA ALA A 66 12.73 -6.47 -1.66
C ALA A 66 12.17 -7.75 -2.32
N LYS A 67 11.90 -8.78 -1.51
CA LYS A 67 11.19 -9.96 -2.00
C LYS A 67 9.70 -9.61 -2.16
N PRO A 68 9.03 -10.06 -3.24
CA PRO A 68 7.58 -9.96 -3.30
C PRO A 68 6.99 -10.72 -2.10
N THR A 69 6.20 -10.04 -1.29
CA THR A 69 5.42 -10.69 -0.24
C THR A 69 4.34 -11.50 -0.93
N SER A 70 4.50 -12.83 -0.96
CA SER A 70 3.41 -13.73 -1.30
C SER A 70 2.39 -13.71 -0.17
N GLU A 71 1.37 -12.87 -0.26
CA GLU A 71 0.16 -13.02 0.55
C GLU A 71 -0.71 -14.10 -0.10
N THR A 72 -0.44 -15.36 0.25
CA THR A 72 -1.45 -16.42 0.21
C THR A 72 -2.17 -16.38 1.55
N SER A 73 -3.46 -16.04 1.54
CA SER A 73 -4.50 -16.61 2.42
C SER A 73 -5.81 -15.86 2.19
N GLU A 74 -6.60 -16.36 1.25
CA GLU A 74 -8.03 -16.44 1.47
C GLU A 74 -8.23 -17.27 2.75
N THR A 75 -8.80 -16.66 3.78
CA THR A 75 -9.42 -17.41 4.88
C THR A 75 -10.67 -16.66 5.28
N HIS A 76 -11.78 -17.10 4.69
CA HIS A 76 -13.05 -17.42 5.32
C HIS A 76 -13.37 -16.72 6.66
N LEU A 77 -14.48 -15.98 6.69
CA LEU A 77 -15.45 -16.13 7.77
C LEU A 77 -16.86 -15.73 7.31
N GLU A 78 -17.70 -16.77 7.21
CA GLU A 78 -19.17 -16.85 7.33
C GLU A 78 -20.08 -16.04 6.38
#